data_AF-A0A1E7L8I9-F1
#
_entry.id   AF-A0A1E7L8I9-F1
#
_cell.length_a   1.000
_cell.length_b   1.000
_cell.length_c   1.000
_cell.angle_alpha   90.00
_cell.angle_beta   90.00
_cell.angle_gamma   90.00
#
_symmetry.space_group_name_H-M   'P 1'
#
loop_
_entity.id
_entity.type
_entity.pdbx_description
1 polymer ?
#
loop_
_entity_poly.entity_id
_entity_poly.type
_entity_poly.pdbx_seq_one_letter_code
_entity_poly.pdbx_strand_id
1 'polypeptide(L)'
;MIDPDTQAAVWVAEAEADEDDEMPLSTRLSIADTLTLGNATCGFMAVYFTTTGVLIPHLTGSEDGGMARHSAATAVMLMLLASVFDLFDGLVARKLRSSAMGAELDNLSDLISFGLAPAFFVATWGMVANDANQQVSVVAAVVVLLAVVLRLARFSCVPMRDGMFQGMPGPFGALTVVSIVLLELPFVPTLLAIMGVAWLMVSRVEYPKPTGRLAVAMLGWIVASMGLLAAWAFDAPGGELLLQTGCALQVVLGAVIPLFATARRVHTFRDNRREARTAAQG
;
A
#
# COMPACT_ATOMS: atom_id res chain seq x y z
N MET A 1 41.82 20.37 39.52
CA MET A 1 42.14 20.10 38.11
C MET A 1 41.55 18.75 37.75
N ILE A 2 40.31 18.76 37.25
CA ILE A 2 39.65 17.80 36.33
C ILE A 2 38.41 18.57 35.86
N ASP A 3 38.23 18.56 34.54
CA ASP A 3 37.37 19.37 33.70
C ASP A 3 35.86 19.12 33.94
N PRO A 4 35.01 20.16 34.05
CA PRO A 4 33.57 20.02 34.26
C PRO A 4 32.78 20.32 32.97
N ASP A 5 32.89 19.49 31.92
CA ASP A 5 31.97 19.56 30.79
C ASP A 5 31.79 18.18 30.13
N THR A 6 30.78 17.45 30.59
CA THR A 6 30.09 16.47 29.74
C THR A 6 28.61 16.54 30.06
N GLN A 7 27.97 17.58 29.52
CA GLN A 7 26.52 17.64 29.35
C GLN A 7 26.07 16.46 28.47
N ALA A 8 25.56 15.41 29.10
CA ALA A 8 24.66 14.45 28.46
C ALA A 8 23.25 14.71 28.99
N ALA A 9 22.59 15.66 28.32
CA ALA A 9 21.16 15.80 28.10
C ALA A 9 20.22 15.10 29.11
N VAL A 10 19.83 15.85 30.14
CA VAL A 10 18.63 15.63 30.94
C VAL A 10 17.41 15.88 30.04
N TRP A 11 16.66 14.82 29.70
CA TRP A 11 15.35 14.90 29.02
C TRP A 11 14.24 14.25 29.85
N VAL A 12 14.17 14.61 31.13
CA VAL A 12 12.92 14.43 31.89
C VAL A 12 12.37 15.82 32.10
N ALA A 13 11.49 16.25 31.20
CA ALA A 13 10.61 17.36 31.47
C ALA A 13 9.68 16.91 32.59
N GLU A 14 9.91 17.42 33.80
CA GLU A 14 8.91 17.43 34.87
C GLU A 14 7.70 18.21 34.35
N ALA A 15 6.68 17.48 33.90
CA ALA A 15 5.35 18.02 33.73
C ALA A 15 4.75 18.13 35.13
N GLU A 16 4.73 19.35 35.67
CA GLU A 16 3.89 19.70 36.80
C GLU A 16 2.44 19.32 36.45
N ALA A 17 1.87 18.47 37.29
CA ALA A 17 0.46 18.12 37.25
C ALA A 17 -0.31 19.29 37.83
N ASP A 18 -1.10 19.96 36.99
CA ASP A 18 -2.15 20.87 37.43
C ASP A 18 -3.50 20.46 36.82
N GLU A 19 -4.50 20.65 37.67
CA GLU A 19 -5.86 20.13 37.70
C GLU A 19 -6.71 20.49 36.47
N ASP A 20 -7.23 19.48 35.76
CA ASP A 20 -8.58 19.40 35.17
C ASP A 20 -8.66 18.09 34.34
N ASP A 21 -9.08 17.00 34.97
CA ASP A 21 -9.25 15.67 34.35
C ASP A 21 -10.54 15.62 33.48
N GLU A 22 -10.70 16.57 32.58
CA GLU A 22 -11.51 16.38 31.37
C GLU A 22 -10.60 15.73 30.33
N MET A 23 -10.76 14.42 30.12
CA MET A 23 -10.16 13.78 28.95
C MET A 23 -10.48 14.61 27.70
N PRO A 24 -9.46 15.12 26.97
CA PRO A 24 -9.71 16.01 25.84
C PRO A 24 -10.58 15.29 24.80
N LEU A 25 -11.50 16.02 24.17
CA LEU A 25 -12.47 15.55 23.17
C LEU A 25 -11.87 14.73 21.98
N SER A 26 -10.55 14.61 21.91
CA SER A 26 -9.77 13.77 20.98
C SER A 26 -9.82 12.26 21.25
N THR A 27 -10.40 11.79 22.36
CA THR A 27 -10.33 10.37 22.78
C THR A 27 -11.63 9.58 22.52
N ARG A 28 -12.65 10.18 21.89
CA ARG A 28 -13.87 9.44 21.51
C ARG A 28 -13.66 8.78 20.15
N LEU A 29 -13.73 7.44 20.13
CA LEU A 29 -13.76 6.63 18.90
C LEU A 29 -14.77 7.22 17.90
N SER A 30 -14.24 7.79 16.82
CA SER A 30 -15.02 8.27 15.70
C SER A 30 -15.48 7.09 14.84
N ILE A 31 -16.50 7.32 14.01
CA ILE A 31 -16.90 6.36 12.96
C ILE A 31 -15.71 6.09 12.02
N ALA A 32 -14.87 7.10 11.77
CA ALA A 32 -13.64 6.95 10.99
C ALA A 32 -12.68 5.93 11.64
N ASP A 33 -12.44 6.05 12.95
CA ASP A 33 -11.51 5.17 13.67
C ASP A 33 -11.97 3.70 13.63
N THR A 34 -13.29 3.45 13.71
CA THR A 34 -13.85 2.10 13.55
C THR A 34 -13.59 1.52 12.15
N LEU A 35 -13.72 2.35 11.10
CA LEU A 35 -13.44 1.93 9.73
C LEU A 35 -11.94 1.64 9.54
N THR A 36 -11.08 2.48 10.11
CA THR A 36 -9.62 2.28 10.10
C THR A 36 -9.22 1.01 10.84
N LEU A 37 -9.85 0.68 11.98
CA LEU A 37 -9.65 -0.61 12.66
C LEU A 37 -10.17 -1.79 11.82
N GLY A 38 -11.25 -1.59 11.07
CA GLY A 38 -11.75 -2.55 10.09
C GLY A 38 -10.74 -2.83 8.98
N ASN A 39 -10.09 -1.79 8.45
CA ASN A 39 -8.98 -1.88 7.51
C ASN A 39 -7.86 -2.77 8.09
N ALA A 40 -7.34 -2.46 9.28
CA ALA A 40 -6.27 -3.22 9.92
C ALA A 40 -6.66 -4.69 10.15
N THR A 41 -7.91 -4.94 10.53
CA THR A 41 -8.44 -6.29 10.71
C THR A 41 -8.41 -7.09 9.40
N CYS A 42 -8.80 -6.46 8.29
CA CYS A 42 -8.70 -7.09 6.97
C CYS A 42 -7.25 -7.43 6.60
N GLY A 43 -6.30 -6.52 6.84
CA GLY A 43 -4.88 -6.76 6.61
C GLY A 43 -4.33 -7.94 7.42
N PHE A 44 -4.64 -7.99 8.72
CA PHE A 44 -4.25 -9.11 9.58
C PHE A 44 -4.87 -10.44 9.11
N MET A 45 -6.17 -10.43 8.80
CA MET A 45 -6.85 -11.63 8.32
C MET A 45 -6.30 -12.11 6.97
N ALA A 46 -5.84 -11.21 6.10
CA ALA A 46 -5.19 -11.59 4.85
C ALA A 46 -3.88 -12.36 5.09
N VAL A 47 -3.06 -11.93 6.06
CA VAL A 47 -1.86 -12.67 6.49
C VAL A 47 -2.24 -14.03 7.08
N TYR A 48 -3.29 -14.08 7.91
CA TYR A 48 -3.78 -15.31 8.50
C TYR A 48 -4.21 -16.34 7.45
N PHE A 49 -5.02 -15.96 6.46
CA PHE A 49 -5.45 -16.86 5.38
C PHE A 49 -4.32 -17.25 4.43
N THR A 50 -3.37 -16.34 4.17
CA THR A 50 -2.15 -16.67 3.42
C THR A 50 -1.33 -17.74 4.15
N THR A 51 -1.18 -17.59 5.47
CA THR A 51 -0.43 -18.54 6.29
C THR A 51 -1.13 -19.89 6.36
N THR A 52 -2.40 -19.91 6.73
CA THR A 52 -3.14 -21.14 7.02
C THR A 52 -3.56 -21.90 5.78
N GLY A 53 -3.87 -21.20 4.69
CA GLY A 53 -4.39 -21.82 3.48
C GLY A 53 -3.37 -21.98 2.35
N VAL A 54 -2.26 -21.24 2.38
CA VAL A 54 -1.21 -21.35 1.34
C VAL A 54 0.08 -21.91 1.94
N LEU A 55 0.62 -21.27 2.99
CA LEU A 55 1.92 -21.63 3.53
C LEU A 55 1.93 -22.97 4.29
N ILE A 56 1.02 -23.17 5.24
CA ILE A 56 0.98 -24.40 6.06
C ILE A 56 0.77 -25.64 5.20
N PRO A 57 -0.22 -25.70 4.28
CA PRO A 57 -0.44 -26.88 3.45
C PRO A 57 0.78 -27.23 2.60
N HIS A 58 1.50 -26.21 2.10
CA HIS A 58 2.75 -26.41 1.38
C HIS A 58 3.84 -27.00 2.28
N LEU A 59 4.03 -26.47 3.50
CA LEU A 59 5.02 -26.99 4.46
C LEU A 59 4.69 -28.39 4.99
N THR A 60 3.41 -28.76 5.05
CA THR A 60 2.96 -30.09 5.52
C THR A 60 2.82 -31.12 4.40
N GLY A 61 3.13 -30.76 3.15
CA GLY A 61 2.99 -31.65 1.99
C GLY A 61 1.53 -32.03 1.67
N SER A 62 0.58 -31.21 2.12
CA SER A 62 -0.86 -31.41 1.90
C SER A 62 -1.32 -30.54 0.72
N GLU A 63 -0.93 -30.92 -0.49
CA GLU A 63 -1.20 -30.14 -1.70
C GLU A 63 -2.62 -30.39 -2.22
N ASP A 64 -3.61 -29.78 -1.56
CA ASP A 64 -4.95 -29.64 -2.15
C ASP A 64 -5.02 -28.28 -2.86
N GLY A 65 -4.62 -28.25 -4.14
CA GLY A 65 -4.43 -27.02 -4.92
C GLY A 65 -5.68 -26.14 -5.01
N GLY A 66 -6.88 -26.73 -4.92
CA GLY A 66 -8.14 -25.99 -4.86
C GLY A 66 -8.30 -25.19 -3.55
N MET A 67 -7.86 -25.75 -2.42
CA MET A 67 -7.92 -25.08 -1.11
C MET A 67 -6.94 -23.89 -1.07
N ALA A 68 -5.73 -24.07 -1.58
CA ALA A 68 -4.73 -23.01 -1.67
C ALA A 68 -5.19 -21.85 -2.55
N ARG A 69 -5.82 -22.15 -3.69
CA ARG A 69 -6.44 -21.15 -4.57
C ARG A 69 -7.53 -20.36 -3.86
N HIS A 70 -8.45 -21.05 -3.17
CA HIS A 70 -9.54 -20.39 -2.46
C HIS A 70 -9.01 -19.47 -1.35
N SER A 71 -8.05 -19.96 -0.56
CA SER A 71 -7.46 -19.16 0.53
C SER A 71 -6.62 -17.98 0.03
N ALA A 72 -5.86 -18.15 -1.06
CA ALA A 72 -5.19 -17.04 -1.72
C ALA A 72 -6.19 -15.98 -2.19
N ALA A 73 -7.29 -16.41 -2.83
CA ALA A 73 -8.35 -15.50 -3.25
C ALA A 73 -8.98 -14.76 -2.06
N THR A 74 -9.24 -15.45 -0.94
CA THR A 74 -9.76 -14.82 0.29
C THR A 74 -8.79 -13.78 0.84
N ALA A 75 -7.48 -14.08 0.88
CA ALA A 75 -6.48 -13.14 1.35
C ALA A 75 -6.44 -11.87 0.49
N VAL A 76 -6.46 -12.01 -0.84
CA VAL A 76 -6.48 -10.86 -1.75
C VAL A 76 -7.81 -10.09 -1.67
N MET A 77 -8.95 -10.78 -1.53
CA MET A 77 -10.25 -10.14 -1.30
C MET A 77 -10.26 -9.30 -0.02
N LEU A 78 -9.60 -9.75 1.05
CA LEU A 78 -9.46 -8.99 2.28
C LEU A 78 -8.58 -7.75 2.10
N MET A 79 -7.49 -7.82 1.33
CA MET A 79 -6.68 -6.63 0.99
C MET A 79 -7.46 -5.61 0.14
N LEU A 80 -8.30 -6.10 -0.77
CA LEU A 80 -9.21 -5.24 -1.55
C LEU A 80 -10.28 -4.60 -0.64
N LEU A 81 -10.83 -5.35 0.31
CA LEU A 81 -11.80 -4.85 1.28
C LEU A 81 -11.18 -3.81 2.21
N ALA A 82 -9.94 -4.02 2.66
CA ALA A 82 -9.14 -3.02 3.37
C ALA A 82 -9.02 -1.71 2.56
N SER A 83 -8.78 -1.80 1.25
CA SER A 83 -8.74 -0.63 0.34
C SER A 83 -10.08 0.10 0.26
N VAL A 84 -11.20 -0.62 0.41
CA VAL A 84 -12.53 -0.01 0.46
C VAL A 84 -12.70 0.75 1.79
N PHE A 85 -12.28 0.16 2.91
CA PHE A 85 -12.36 0.81 4.22
C PHE A 85 -11.49 2.08 4.31
N ASP A 86 -10.25 2.03 3.79
CA ASP A 86 -9.35 3.21 3.64
C ASP A 86 -9.96 4.33 2.76
N LEU A 87 -10.71 3.96 1.72
CA LEU A 87 -11.40 4.98 0.93
C LEU A 87 -12.52 5.65 1.74
N PHE A 88 -13.24 4.87 2.55
CA PHE A 88 -14.36 5.35 3.36
C PHE A 88 -13.91 6.14 4.60
N ASP A 89 -12.91 5.68 5.35
CA ASP A 89 -12.42 6.41 6.53
C ASP A 89 -11.85 7.78 6.15
N GLY A 90 -11.12 7.90 5.03
CA GLY A 90 -10.63 9.16 4.51
C GLY A 90 -11.76 10.09 4.06
N LEU A 91 -12.87 9.55 3.52
CA LEU A 91 -14.07 10.33 3.20
C LEU A 91 -14.78 10.83 4.45
N VAL A 92 -14.86 10.00 5.49
CA VAL A 92 -15.52 10.32 6.76
C VAL A 92 -14.68 11.32 7.57
N ALA A 93 -13.37 11.14 7.65
CA ALA A 93 -12.44 12.03 8.34
C ALA A 93 -12.43 13.45 7.75
N ARG A 94 -12.57 13.59 6.42
CA ARG A 94 -12.75 14.90 5.75
C ARG A 94 -14.05 15.60 6.14
N LYS A 95 -15.11 14.85 6.43
CA LYS A 95 -16.41 15.39 6.84
C LYS A 95 -16.50 15.69 8.33
N LEU A 96 -15.78 14.96 9.18
CA LEU A 96 -15.95 14.96 10.64
C LEU A 96 -14.85 15.66 11.44
N ARG A 97 -13.92 16.41 10.80
CA ARG A 97 -12.69 16.96 11.42
C ARG A 97 -11.82 15.87 12.03
N SER A 98 -10.77 15.50 11.29
CA SER A 98 -9.78 14.49 11.71
C SER A 98 -9.11 14.87 13.04
N SER A 99 -9.00 13.90 13.95
CA SER A 99 -8.21 14.01 15.18
C SER A 99 -6.76 13.61 14.89
N ALA A 100 -5.81 14.12 15.69
CA ALA A 100 -4.40 13.73 15.58
C ALA A 100 -4.19 12.23 15.81
N MET A 101 -4.99 11.62 16.70
CA MET A 101 -4.99 10.17 16.95
C MET A 101 -5.44 9.38 15.72
N GLY A 102 -6.52 9.80 15.06
CA GLY A 102 -7.06 9.12 13.89
C GLY A 102 -6.09 9.10 12.70
N ALA A 103 -5.31 10.19 12.52
CA ALA A 103 -4.28 10.24 11.48
C ALA A 103 -3.14 9.23 11.70
N GLU A 104 -2.74 8.99 12.96
CA GLU A 104 -1.71 7.98 13.25
C GLU A 104 -2.28 6.56 13.21
N LEU A 105 -3.52 6.38 13.63
CA LEU A 105 -4.23 5.10 13.50
C LEU A 105 -4.35 4.66 12.03
N ASP A 106 -4.61 5.62 11.14
CA ASP A 106 -4.64 5.43 9.69
C ASP A 106 -3.30 4.91 9.15
N ASN A 107 -2.19 5.59 9.48
CA ASN A 107 -0.84 5.16 9.11
C ASN A 107 -0.51 3.73 9.57
N LEU A 108 -0.88 3.38 10.81
CA LEU A 108 -0.65 2.05 11.37
C LEU A 108 -1.49 0.98 10.66
N SER A 109 -2.75 1.29 10.36
CA SER A 109 -3.66 0.41 9.63
C SER A 109 -3.19 0.17 8.21
N ASP A 110 -2.79 1.24 7.51
CA ASP A 110 -2.20 1.19 6.17
C ASP A 110 -0.93 0.36 6.11
N LEU A 111 -0.07 0.47 7.13
CA LEU A 111 1.13 -0.36 7.23
C LEU A 111 0.78 -1.85 7.30
N ILE A 112 -0.26 -2.23 8.03
CA ILE A 112 -0.68 -3.63 8.17
C ILE A 112 -1.29 -4.14 6.85
N SER A 113 -2.24 -3.39 6.29
CA SER A 113 -3.02 -3.83 5.13
C SER A 113 -2.30 -3.70 3.80
N PHE A 114 -1.49 -2.66 3.62
CA PHE A 114 -0.83 -2.36 2.34
C PHE A 114 0.70 -2.51 2.40
N GLY A 115 1.28 -2.62 3.59
CA GLY A 115 2.70 -2.93 3.77
C GLY A 115 2.93 -4.40 4.08
N LEU A 116 2.49 -4.83 5.26
CA LEU A 116 2.76 -6.16 5.80
C LEU A 116 2.05 -7.25 5.01
N ALA A 117 0.74 -7.13 4.77
CA ALA A 117 -0.02 -8.20 4.12
C ALA A 117 0.47 -8.52 2.69
N PRO A 118 0.74 -7.53 1.81
CA PRO A 118 1.29 -7.80 0.48
C PRO A 118 2.74 -8.29 0.52
N ALA A 119 3.58 -7.75 1.42
CA ALA A 119 4.95 -8.23 1.59
C ALA A 119 4.97 -9.70 2.03
N PHE A 120 4.12 -10.07 2.98
CA PHE A 120 4.01 -11.46 3.44
C PHE A 120 3.49 -12.39 2.34
N PHE A 121 2.57 -11.91 1.51
CA PHE A 121 2.09 -12.65 0.33
C PHE A 121 3.22 -12.93 -0.67
N VAL A 122 4.09 -11.95 -0.94
CA VAL A 122 5.30 -12.13 -1.77
C VAL A 122 6.27 -13.14 -1.14
N ALA A 123 6.49 -13.06 0.17
CA ALA A 123 7.36 -14.01 0.87
C ALA A 123 6.83 -15.44 0.75
N THR A 124 5.51 -15.63 0.91
CA THR A 124 4.85 -16.93 0.81
C THR A 124 4.92 -17.47 -0.62
N TRP A 125 4.66 -16.64 -1.63
CA TRP A 125 4.80 -17.01 -3.04
C TRP A 125 6.20 -17.57 -3.34
N GLY A 126 7.24 -16.89 -2.86
CA GLY A 126 8.62 -17.33 -3.07
C GLY A 126 9.02 -18.60 -2.33
N MET A 127 8.36 -18.91 -1.21
CA MET A 127 8.53 -20.19 -0.52
C MET A 127 7.89 -21.33 -1.30
N VAL A 128 6.72 -21.09 -1.91
CA VAL A 128 5.98 -22.10 -2.68
C VAL A 128 6.62 -22.38 -4.04
N ALA A 129 7.35 -21.43 -4.64
CA ALA A 129 7.86 -21.50 -6.01
C ALA A 129 9.12 -22.40 -6.25
N ASN A 130 9.55 -23.22 -5.28
CA ASN A 130 10.76 -24.10 -5.22
C ASN A 130 12.04 -23.51 -4.56
N ASP A 131 12.87 -24.45 -4.05
CA ASP A 131 13.87 -24.28 -2.98
C ASP A 131 15.01 -23.26 -3.17
N ALA A 132 15.46 -22.98 -4.40
CA ALA A 132 16.68 -22.20 -4.61
C ALA A 132 16.52 -20.68 -4.43
N ASN A 133 15.28 -20.17 -4.42
CA ASN A 133 14.99 -18.73 -4.49
C ASN A 133 14.20 -18.17 -3.30
N GLN A 134 13.98 -18.96 -2.25
CA GLN A 134 13.26 -18.55 -1.06
C GLN A 134 13.88 -17.29 -0.43
N GLN A 135 15.20 -17.29 -0.24
CA GLN A 135 15.92 -16.18 0.40
C GLN A 135 15.74 -14.87 -0.40
N VAL A 136 15.81 -14.96 -1.74
CA VAL A 136 15.67 -13.80 -2.63
C VAL A 136 14.26 -13.21 -2.53
N SER A 137 13.24 -14.06 -2.42
CA SER A 137 11.85 -13.63 -2.30
C SER A 137 11.55 -12.96 -0.97
N VAL A 138 12.12 -13.47 0.13
CA VAL A 138 12.02 -12.84 1.45
C VAL A 138 12.71 -11.47 1.44
N VAL A 139 13.88 -11.35 0.81
CA VAL A 139 14.54 -10.05 0.64
C VAL A 139 13.65 -9.08 -0.15
N ALA A 140 13.02 -9.53 -1.24
CA ALA A 140 12.10 -8.69 -1.99
C ALA A 140 10.86 -8.27 -1.18
N ALA A 141 10.28 -9.18 -0.39
CA ALA A 141 9.20 -8.88 0.54
C ALA A 141 9.61 -7.81 1.56
N VAL A 142 10.81 -7.92 2.15
CA VAL A 142 11.35 -6.91 3.07
C VAL A 142 11.50 -5.57 2.36
N VAL A 143 12.00 -5.54 1.12
CA VAL A 143 12.12 -4.29 0.37
C VAL A 143 10.75 -3.65 0.10
N VAL A 144 9.72 -4.44 -0.24
CA VAL A 144 8.35 -3.93 -0.38
C VAL A 144 7.85 -3.33 0.94
N LEU A 145 8.02 -4.02 2.06
CA LEU A 145 7.62 -3.53 3.38
C LEU A 145 8.33 -2.22 3.73
N LEU A 146 9.66 -2.18 3.58
CA LEU A 146 10.45 -0.98 3.86
C LEU A 146 10.09 0.19 2.93
N ALA A 147 9.78 -0.09 1.66
CA ALA A 147 9.31 0.92 0.73
C ALA A 147 8.00 1.57 1.21
N VAL A 148 7.05 0.77 1.71
CA VAL A 148 5.81 1.28 2.30
C VAL A 148 6.06 2.07 3.58
N VAL A 149 6.90 1.58 4.49
CA VAL A 149 7.26 2.29 5.74
C VAL A 149 7.88 3.65 5.44
N LEU A 150 8.89 3.71 4.57
CA LEU A 150 9.55 4.96 4.18
C LEU A 150 8.59 5.94 3.53
N ARG A 151 7.66 5.41 2.74
CA ARG A 151 6.61 6.18 2.09
C ARG A 151 5.66 6.79 3.12
N LEU A 152 5.12 6.00 4.05
CA LEU A 152 4.23 6.48 5.11
C LEU A 152 4.92 7.53 5.99
N ALA A 153 6.15 7.25 6.45
CA ALA A 153 6.94 8.19 7.24
C ALA A 153 7.15 9.54 6.52
N ARG A 154 7.43 9.50 5.21
CA ARG A 154 7.57 10.73 4.40
C ARG A 154 6.27 11.51 4.28
N PHE A 155 5.12 10.82 4.15
CA PHE A 155 3.81 11.45 4.13
C PHE A 155 3.49 12.15 5.45
N SER A 156 3.89 11.58 6.59
CA SER A 156 3.68 12.18 7.91
C SER A 156 4.58 13.38 8.19
N CYS A 157 5.83 13.37 7.69
CA CYS A 157 6.81 14.42 8.01
C CYS A 157 6.88 15.59 7.01
N VAL A 158 6.44 15.41 5.75
CA VAL A 158 6.63 16.43 4.71
C VAL A 158 5.30 17.12 4.38
N PRO A 159 5.13 18.43 4.68
CA PRO A 159 3.93 19.16 4.30
C PRO A 159 3.79 19.16 2.78
N MET A 160 2.77 18.48 2.27
CA MET A 160 2.53 18.38 0.84
C MET A 160 2.01 19.71 0.29
N ARG A 161 2.66 20.21 -0.75
CA ARG A 161 2.19 21.36 -1.54
C ARG A 161 0.86 21.01 -2.22
N ASP A 162 -0.07 21.95 -2.27
CA ASP A 162 -1.47 21.72 -2.67
C ASP A 162 -1.62 20.92 -3.98
N GLY A 163 -2.51 19.92 -3.95
CA GLY A 163 -3.07 19.26 -5.14
C GLY A 163 -2.41 17.98 -5.67
N MET A 164 -1.19 17.59 -5.24
CA MET A 164 -0.48 16.41 -5.81
C MET A 164 0.00 15.41 -4.74
N PHE A 165 -0.19 14.10 -4.94
CA PHE A 165 0.50 13.06 -4.14
C PHE A 165 1.92 12.86 -4.68
N GLN A 166 2.92 12.68 -3.82
CA GLN A 166 4.26 12.24 -4.18
C GLN A 166 4.39 10.75 -3.86
N GLY A 167 4.56 9.93 -4.90
CA GLY A 167 4.60 8.47 -4.83
C GLY A 167 3.27 7.80 -5.20
N MET A 168 3.35 6.55 -5.64
CA MET A 168 2.20 5.70 -5.98
C MET A 168 1.30 5.51 -4.76
N PRO A 169 -0.04 5.65 -4.78
CA PRO A 169 -0.91 5.41 -3.61
C PRO A 169 -0.70 4.04 -2.93
N GLY A 170 -0.82 3.95 -1.60
CA GLY A 170 -0.53 2.75 -0.79
C GLY A 170 -1.35 1.55 -1.24
N PRO A 171 -2.70 1.67 -1.22
CA PRO A 171 -3.59 0.63 -1.72
C PRO A 171 -3.30 0.21 -3.17
N PHE A 172 -2.99 1.18 -4.04
CA PHE A 172 -2.72 0.91 -5.45
C PHE A 172 -1.40 0.14 -5.65
N GLY A 173 -0.38 0.48 -4.88
CA GLY A 173 0.89 -0.24 -4.92
C GLY A 173 0.78 -1.66 -4.36
N ALA A 174 0.09 -1.84 -3.24
CA ALA A 174 -0.23 -3.15 -2.68
C ALA A 174 -0.96 -4.05 -3.70
N LEU A 175 -2.01 -3.52 -4.32
CA LEU A 175 -2.77 -4.23 -5.36
C LEU A 175 -1.91 -4.62 -6.56
N THR A 176 -0.96 -3.77 -6.95
CA THR A 176 -0.05 -4.04 -8.06
C THR A 176 0.94 -5.15 -7.73
N VAL A 177 1.52 -5.15 -6.52
CA VAL A 177 2.41 -6.23 -6.05
C VAL A 177 1.68 -7.57 -6.07
N VAL A 178 0.47 -7.64 -5.52
CA VAL A 178 -0.33 -8.87 -5.51
C VAL A 178 -0.72 -9.30 -6.92
N SER A 179 -1.08 -8.35 -7.80
CA SER A 179 -1.40 -8.64 -9.20
C SER A 179 -0.22 -9.23 -9.96
N ILE A 180 1.02 -8.78 -9.67
CA ILE A 180 2.24 -9.35 -10.27
C ILE A 180 2.41 -10.82 -9.87
N VAL A 181 2.16 -11.15 -8.60
CA VAL A 181 2.24 -12.53 -8.09
C VAL A 181 1.17 -13.42 -8.77
N LEU A 182 -0.06 -12.92 -8.91
CA LEU A 182 -1.18 -13.65 -9.53
C LEU A 182 -1.06 -13.83 -11.06
N LEU A 183 -0.12 -13.16 -11.72
CA LEU A 183 0.14 -13.36 -13.16
C LEU A 183 0.92 -14.65 -13.46
N GLU A 184 1.43 -15.33 -12.44
CA GLU A 184 2.19 -16.59 -12.57
C GLU A 184 3.36 -16.49 -13.57
N LEU A 185 3.96 -15.30 -13.65
CA LEU A 185 5.15 -15.06 -14.47
C LEU A 185 6.36 -15.84 -13.92
N PRO A 186 7.38 -16.10 -14.76
CA PRO A 186 8.61 -16.73 -14.31
C PRO A 186 9.24 -15.96 -13.12
N PHE A 187 9.96 -16.66 -12.26
CA PHE A 187 10.46 -16.09 -10.99
C PHE A 187 11.19 -14.74 -11.15
N VAL A 188 12.13 -14.67 -12.10
CA VAL A 188 12.97 -13.47 -12.33
C VAL A 188 12.14 -12.24 -12.76
N PRO A 189 11.30 -12.29 -13.81
CA PRO A 189 10.47 -11.14 -14.17
C PRO A 189 9.48 -10.73 -13.07
N THR A 190 8.91 -11.68 -12.32
CA THR A 190 8.04 -11.38 -11.16
C THR A 190 8.80 -10.59 -10.11
N LEU A 191 10.00 -11.05 -9.74
CA LEU A 191 10.87 -10.39 -8.78
C LEU A 191 11.25 -8.96 -9.23
N LEU A 192 11.66 -8.80 -10.48
CA LEU A 192 12.03 -7.50 -11.04
C LEU A 192 10.84 -6.53 -11.06
N ALA A 193 9.64 -7.02 -11.39
CA ALA A 193 8.43 -6.22 -11.38
C ALA A 193 8.06 -5.77 -9.96
N ILE A 194 8.12 -6.68 -8.97
CA ILE A 194 7.90 -6.35 -7.55
C ILE A 194 8.90 -5.28 -7.08
N MET A 195 10.18 -5.45 -7.43
CA MET A 195 11.23 -4.49 -7.10
C MET A 195 10.99 -3.12 -7.76
N GLY A 196 10.52 -3.12 -9.01
CA GLY A 196 10.11 -1.92 -9.72
C GLY A 196 8.96 -1.19 -9.03
N VAL A 197 7.96 -1.91 -8.51
CA VAL A 197 6.86 -1.32 -7.73
C VAL A 197 7.35 -0.75 -6.41
N ALA A 198 8.20 -1.47 -5.68
CA ALA A 198 8.79 -0.97 -4.43
C ALA A 198 9.58 0.34 -4.66
N TRP A 199 10.35 0.40 -5.76
CA TRP A 199 11.04 1.61 -6.16
C TRP A 199 10.07 2.76 -6.52
N LEU A 200 8.99 2.47 -7.24
CA LEU A 200 7.94 3.44 -7.58
C LEU A 200 7.22 4.01 -6.35
N MET A 201 7.01 3.22 -5.30
CA MET A 201 6.40 3.67 -4.04
C MET A 201 7.26 4.73 -3.32
N VAL A 202 8.58 4.61 -3.35
CA VAL A 202 9.52 5.55 -2.71
C VAL A 202 9.84 6.74 -3.62
N SER A 203 9.67 6.57 -4.94
CA SER A 203 10.00 7.57 -5.94
C SER A 203 9.19 8.86 -5.79
N ARG A 204 9.76 9.99 -6.25
CA ARG A 204 9.13 11.32 -6.18
C ARG A 204 8.10 11.56 -7.31
N VAL A 205 7.57 10.50 -7.92
CA VAL A 205 6.63 10.64 -9.03
C VAL A 205 5.30 11.18 -8.52
N GLU A 206 4.74 12.14 -9.23
CA GLU A 206 3.50 12.80 -8.83
C GLU A 206 2.28 12.01 -9.30
N TYR A 207 1.42 11.57 -8.36
CA TYR A 207 0.17 10.88 -8.67
C TYR A 207 -1.03 11.81 -8.42
N PRO A 208 -2.07 11.76 -9.28
CA PRO A 208 -3.27 12.58 -9.12
C PRO A 208 -4.03 12.16 -7.84
N LYS A 209 -4.48 13.15 -7.05
CA LYS A 209 -5.31 12.90 -5.87
C LYS A 209 -6.63 12.25 -6.29
N PRO A 210 -7.10 11.18 -5.60
CA PRO A 210 -8.41 10.58 -5.87
C PRO A 210 -9.52 11.50 -5.40
N THR A 211 -10.00 12.38 -6.29
CA THR A 211 -11.15 13.24 -6.04
C THR A 211 -12.24 13.03 -7.10
N GLY A 212 -13.51 13.02 -6.64
CA GLY A 212 -14.70 12.92 -7.51
C GLY A 212 -14.71 11.66 -8.38
N ARG A 213 -14.68 11.85 -9.71
CA ARG A 213 -14.77 10.75 -10.70
C ARG A 213 -13.65 9.72 -10.58
N LEU A 214 -12.46 10.13 -10.14
CA LEU A 214 -11.32 9.21 -10.01
C LEU A 214 -11.50 8.24 -8.83
N ALA A 215 -12.07 8.71 -7.72
CA ALA A 215 -12.41 7.85 -6.58
C ALA A 215 -13.48 6.81 -6.94
N VAL A 216 -14.49 7.21 -7.72
CA VAL A 216 -15.52 6.27 -8.23
C VAL A 216 -14.91 5.26 -9.20
N ALA A 217 -13.99 5.68 -10.07
CA ALA A 217 -13.28 4.76 -10.97
C ALA A 217 -12.40 3.76 -10.20
N MET A 218 -11.71 4.20 -9.15
CA MET A 218 -10.93 3.32 -8.27
C MET A 218 -11.82 2.30 -7.54
N LEU A 219 -12.94 2.74 -6.97
CA LEU A 219 -13.90 1.84 -6.32
C LEU A 219 -14.48 0.84 -7.32
N GLY A 220 -14.85 1.30 -8.53
CA GLY A 220 -15.33 0.43 -9.61
C GLY A 220 -14.28 -0.61 -10.02
N TRP A 221 -13.00 -0.21 -10.07
CA TRP A 221 -11.89 -1.12 -10.34
C TRP A 221 -11.66 -2.14 -9.23
N ILE A 222 -11.76 -1.73 -7.95
CA ILE A 222 -11.67 -2.64 -6.81
C ILE A 222 -12.80 -3.67 -6.86
N VAL A 223 -14.05 -3.24 -7.06
CA VAL A 223 -15.21 -4.13 -7.16
C VAL A 223 -15.10 -5.07 -8.36
N ALA A 224 -14.64 -4.58 -9.51
CA ALA A 224 -14.37 -5.42 -10.68
C ALA A 224 -13.31 -6.49 -10.35
N SER A 225 -12.20 -6.10 -9.70
CA SER A 225 -11.13 -7.01 -9.29
C SER A 225 -11.62 -8.08 -8.31
N MET A 226 -12.49 -7.72 -7.37
CA MET A 226 -13.15 -8.69 -6.47
C MET A 226 -14.00 -9.69 -7.25
N GLY A 227 -14.74 -9.23 -8.28
CA GLY A 227 -15.52 -10.11 -9.16
C GLY A 227 -14.66 -11.09 -9.95
N LEU A 228 -13.53 -10.62 -10.50
CA LEU A 228 -12.57 -11.47 -11.21
C LEU A 228 -11.93 -12.51 -10.28
N LEU A 229 -11.55 -12.11 -9.06
CA LEU A 229 -11.02 -13.01 -8.04
C LEU A 229 -12.05 -14.04 -7.58
N ALA A 230 -13.32 -13.66 -7.42
CA ALA A 230 -14.38 -14.60 -7.09
C ALA A 230 -14.59 -15.61 -8.22
N ALA A 231 -14.63 -15.16 -9.49
CA ALA A 231 -14.73 -16.04 -10.64
C ALA A 231 -13.57 -17.03 -10.71
N TRP A 232 -12.34 -16.58 -10.39
CA TRP A 232 -11.20 -17.47 -10.24
C TRP A 232 -11.36 -18.39 -9.02
N ALA A 233 -11.78 -17.93 -7.86
CA ALA A 233 -11.90 -18.77 -6.66
C ALA A 233 -12.93 -19.91 -6.80
N PHE A 234 -14.00 -19.71 -7.59
CA PHE A 234 -15.05 -20.70 -7.84
C PHE A 234 -14.84 -21.54 -9.10
N ASP A 235 -13.65 -21.45 -9.71
CA ASP A 235 -13.29 -22.16 -10.94
C ASP A 235 -14.31 -21.96 -12.09
N ALA A 236 -14.81 -20.74 -12.23
CA ALA A 236 -15.72 -20.38 -13.32
C ALA A 236 -15.01 -20.55 -14.68
N PRO A 237 -15.73 -20.95 -15.75
CA PRO A 237 -15.14 -21.12 -17.07
C PRO A 237 -14.51 -19.81 -17.56
N GLY A 238 -13.19 -19.84 -17.80
CA GLY A 238 -12.41 -18.66 -18.20
C GLY A 238 -12.00 -17.73 -17.05
N GLY A 239 -12.29 -18.07 -15.79
CA GLY A 239 -11.99 -17.23 -14.61
C GLY A 239 -10.51 -16.93 -14.44
N GLU A 240 -9.62 -17.88 -14.76
CA GLU A 240 -8.16 -17.67 -14.73
C GLU A 240 -7.70 -16.63 -15.77
N LEU A 241 -8.14 -16.76 -17.01
CA LEU A 241 -7.82 -15.80 -18.07
C LEU A 241 -8.38 -14.41 -17.75
N LEU A 242 -9.60 -14.35 -17.21
CA LEU A 242 -10.23 -13.10 -16.77
C LEU A 242 -9.45 -12.44 -15.62
N LEU A 243 -8.96 -13.23 -14.67
CA LEU A 243 -8.12 -12.71 -13.59
C LEU A 243 -6.77 -12.22 -14.13
N GLN A 244 -6.09 -13.02 -14.96
CA GLN A 244 -4.80 -12.66 -15.55
C GLN A 244 -4.90 -11.39 -16.40
N THR A 245 -5.97 -11.22 -17.19
CA THR A 245 -6.20 -9.98 -17.96
C THR A 245 -6.42 -8.77 -17.04
N GLY A 246 -7.17 -8.93 -15.94
CA GLY A 246 -7.32 -7.90 -14.91
C GLY A 246 -6.02 -7.52 -14.23
N CYS A 247 -5.22 -8.51 -13.82
CA CYS A 247 -3.90 -8.31 -13.20
C CYS A 247 -2.92 -7.66 -14.18
N ALA A 248 -2.90 -8.08 -15.44
CA ALA A 248 -2.07 -7.46 -16.47
C ALA A 248 -2.44 -5.99 -16.67
N LEU A 249 -3.73 -5.67 -16.73
CA LEU A 249 -4.21 -4.30 -16.83
C LEU A 249 -3.81 -3.47 -15.60
N GLN A 250 -3.93 -4.02 -14.39
CA GLN A 250 -3.46 -3.36 -13.16
C GLN A 250 -1.95 -3.04 -13.21
N VAL A 251 -1.13 -3.98 -13.64
CA VAL A 251 0.33 -3.79 -13.77
C VAL A 251 0.66 -2.74 -14.83
N VAL A 252 -0.03 -2.77 -15.97
CA VAL A 252 0.12 -1.76 -17.03
C VAL A 252 -0.27 -0.38 -16.49
N LEU A 253 -1.39 -0.25 -15.79
CA LEU A 253 -1.79 1.02 -15.16
C LEU A 253 -0.73 1.50 -14.16
N GLY A 254 -0.20 0.58 -13.34
CA GLY A 254 0.88 0.83 -12.39
C GLY A 254 2.14 1.40 -13.05
N ALA A 255 2.51 0.90 -14.23
CA ALA A 255 3.67 1.35 -14.99
C ALA A 255 3.41 2.62 -15.83
N VAL A 256 2.21 2.79 -16.37
CA VAL A 256 1.86 3.87 -17.31
C VAL A 256 1.62 5.20 -16.60
N ILE A 257 0.91 5.20 -15.45
CA ILE A 257 0.64 6.42 -14.68
C ILE A 257 1.92 7.22 -14.35
N PRO A 258 3.01 6.60 -13.84
CA PRO A 258 4.23 7.34 -13.52
C PRO A 258 4.97 7.85 -14.77
N LEU A 259 4.90 7.14 -15.89
CA LEU A 259 5.47 7.59 -17.17
C LEU A 259 4.76 8.85 -17.68
N PHE A 260 3.43 8.89 -17.64
CA PHE A 260 2.66 10.07 -18.02
C PHE A 260 2.90 11.25 -17.08
N ALA A 261 3.01 11.01 -15.77
CA ALA A 261 3.33 12.05 -14.79
C ALA A 261 4.73 12.65 -15.04
N THR A 262 5.72 11.81 -15.34
CA THR A 262 7.09 12.23 -15.65
C THR A 262 7.16 12.98 -16.98
N ALA A 263 6.45 12.49 -18.01
CA ALA A 263 6.37 13.16 -19.31
C ALA A 263 5.77 14.55 -19.19
N ARG A 264 4.67 14.72 -18.43
CA ARG A 264 4.06 16.05 -18.18
C ARG A 264 5.04 17.01 -17.53
N ARG A 265 5.79 16.59 -16.51
CA ARG A 265 6.83 17.45 -15.89
C ARG A 265 7.90 17.87 -16.89
N VAL A 266 8.37 16.96 -17.74
CA VAL A 266 9.39 17.27 -18.76
C VAL A 266 8.85 18.27 -19.78
N HIS A 267 7.58 18.14 -20.18
CA HIS A 267 6.92 19.10 -21.06
C HIS A 267 6.78 20.48 -20.41
N THR A 268 6.25 20.57 -19.19
CA THR A 268 6.14 21.84 -18.45
C THR A 268 7.51 22.50 -18.22
N PHE A 269 8.54 21.71 -17.89
CA PHE A 269 9.89 22.24 -17.74
C PHE A 269 10.45 22.78 -19.08
N ARG A 270 10.19 22.08 -20.19
CA ARG A 270 10.58 22.54 -21.53
C ARG A 270 9.86 23.82 -21.93
N ASP A 271 8.59 23.94 -21.61
CA ASP A 271 7.78 25.13 -21.92
C ASP A 271 8.22 26.33 -21.08
N ASN A 272 8.44 26.16 -19.77
CA ASN A 272 9.01 27.22 -18.91
C ASN A 272 10.39 27.68 -19.41
N ARG A 273 11.21 26.76 -19.93
CA ARG A 273 12.54 27.09 -20.48
C ARG A 273 12.45 27.80 -21.83
N ARG A 274 11.39 27.57 -22.60
CA ARG A 274 11.09 28.31 -23.84
C ARG A 274 10.60 29.71 -23.51
N GLU A 275 9.67 29.85 -22.58
CA GLU A 275 9.14 31.13 -22.09
C GLU A 275 10.24 32.01 -21.50
N ALA A 276 11.13 31.44 -20.68
CA ALA A 276 12.28 32.16 -20.12
C ALA A 276 13.28 32.64 -21.20
N ARG A 277 13.41 31.92 -22.32
CA ARG A 277 14.26 32.34 -23.45
C ARG A 277 13.62 33.45 -24.27
N THR A 278 12.30 33.38 -24.49
CA THR A 278 11.57 34.45 -25.18
C THR A 278 11.52 35.73 -24.36
N ALA A 279 11.41 35.64 -23.02
CA ALA A 279 11.43 36.79 -22.13
C ALA A 279 12.81 37.46 -22.01
N ALA A 280 13.91 36.76 -22.31
CA ALA A 280 15.26 37.32 -22.30
C ALA A 280 15.67 37.98 -23.63
N GLN A 281 14.84 37.89 -24.67
CA GLN A 281 15.11 38.40 -26.03
C GLN A 281 14.23 39.58 -26.44
N GLY A 282 13.23 39.95 -25.64
CA GLY A 282 12.38 41.13 -25.83
C GLY A 282 12.63 42.17 -24.76
#